data_AF-S2YVA8-F1
#
_entry.id   AF-S2YVA8-F1
#
_cell.length_a   1.000
_cell.length_b   1.000
_cell.length_c   1.000
_cell.angle_alpha   90.00
_cell.angle_beta   90.00
_cell.angle_gamma   90.00
#
_symmetry.space_group_name_H-M   'P 1'
#
loop_
_entity.id
_entity.type
_entity.pdbx_description
1 polymer ?
#
loop_
_entity_poly.entity_id
_entity_poly.type
_entity_poly.pdbx_seq_one_letter_code
_entity_poly.pdbx_strand_id
1 'polypeptide(L)'
;MASDTQDTQHAQTTIDDVRHDPYVLTKEKIQEPPTGLKQSLKFLGPGMITSAAVVGSGELITATTLGSRVGMMLLWLIFVSTFVKVFIQVELARWSISTGKPAIFGYDEVKPTIAGHGWPSYIVLIMFFQFVTGQAGVIGAAGVTTRTAAAAEPLGVAIHGIRRAESVTGPIAGQTILVNGCGPIGAFLIGAAKHFGAAEVYACDLADLSLGHARDMGADHLINPTRDELPHDVPLVFDCSGAPAAIDGLLRATRRGGTLVQVGNLPGQPAPIGLGQLVTREITYIGSYRFIDEVTDALEAMASGLDVEPLLTHEFPIGEAPAAFATAADRSTGSSKVLLKLS
;
A
#
# COMPACT_ATOMS: atom_id res chain seq x y z
N MET A 1 33.04 -64.74 13.21
CA MET A 1 31.65 -64.72 12.71
C MET A 1 30.94 -63.62 13.47
N ALA A 2 30.84 -62.45 12.85
CA ALA A 2 30.16 -61.28 13.37
C ALA A 2 28.65 -61.45 13.20
N SER A 3 27.86 -61.07 14.20
CA SER A 3 26.42 -60.89 14.10
C SER A 3 26.13 -59.39 14.08
N ASP A 4 25.95 -58.85 12.88
CA ASP A 4 25.45 -57.50 12.63
C ASP A 4 23.93 -57.47 12.89
N THR A 5 23.50 -56.74 13.91
CA THR A 5 22.14 -56.21 14.01
C THR A 5 22.18 -54.77 13.50
N GLN A 6 21.77 -54.57 12.25
CA GLN A 6 21.50 -53.25 11.68
C GLN A 6 20.14 -52.75 12.21
N ASP A 7 20.17 -51.78 13.11
CA ASP A 7 19.02 -50.98 13.49
C ASP A 7 18.82 -49.89 12.41
N THR A 8 17.90 -50.12 11.49
CA THR A 8 17.40 -49.11 10.55
C THR A 8 16.54 -48.10 11.31
N GLN A 9 17.15 -47.00 11.76
CA GLN A 9 16.40 -45.81 12.17
C GLN A 9 15.80 -45.13 10.93
N HIS A 10 14.50 -45.33 10.73
CA HIS A 10 13.69 -44.44 9.90
C HIS A 10 13.71 -43.05 10.52
N ALA A 11 14.42 -42.11 9.90
CA ALA A 11 14.28 -40.69 10.20
C ALA A 11 12.88 -40.24 9.79
N GLN A 12 11.96 -40.23 10.76
CA GLN A 12 10.70 -39.52 10.65
C GLN A 12 11.01 -38.02 10.62
N THR A 13 10.95 -37.41 9.44
CA THR A 13 10.90 -35.96 9.30
C THR A 13 9.58 -35.50 9.88
N THR A 14 9.61 -35.00 11.13
CA THR A 14 8.46 -34.38 11.77
C THR A 14 8.09 -33.10 11.02
N ILE A 15 6.79 -32.84 10.87
CA ILE A 15 6.16 -31.74 10.11
C ILE A 15 6.53 -30.34 10.68
N ASP A 16 7.34 -30.26 11.74
CA ASP A 16 7.72 -29.02 12.41
C ASP A 16 8.92 -28.28 11.79
N ASP A 17 9.71 -28.92 10.92
CA ASP A 17 10.95 -28.31 10.36
C ASP A 17 10.71 -27.27 9.24
N VAL A 18 9.46 -26.96 8.87
CA VAL A 18 9.13 -25.97 7.82
C VAL A 18 8.45 -24.70 8.36
N ARG A 19 8.23 -24.58 9.68
CA ARG A 19 7.71 -23.34 10.28
C ARG A 19 8.82 -22.56 10.97
N HIS A 20 9.68 -21.90 10.19
CA HIS A 20 10.40 -20.75 10.73
C HIS A 20 9.41 -19.60 10.89
N ASP A 21 8.71 -19.57 12.02
CA ASP A 21 7.88 -18.45 12.41
C ASP A 21 8.81 -17.29 12.84
N PRO A 22 8.90 -16.20 12.04
CA PRO A 22 9.78 -15.08 12.33
C PRO A 22 9.38 -14.33 13.61
N TYR A 23 8.20 -14.59 14.18
CA TYR A 23 7.67 -13.95 15.38
C TYR A 23 8.01 -14.70 16.68
N VAL A 24 8.65 -15.87 16.63
CA VAL A 24 9.09 -16.62 17.82
C VAL A 24 10.37 -15.98 18.41
N LEU A 25 10.23 -15.36 19.59
CA LEU A 25 11.32 -14.77 20.35
C LEU A 25 12.14 -15.87 21.05
N THR A 26 13.35 -16.15 20.56
CA THR A 26 14.30 -17.02 21.27
C THR A 26 15.03 -16.23 22.35
N LYS A 27 15.42 -16.88 23.46
CA LYS A 27 16.08 -16.20 24.59
C LYS A 27 17.40 -15.53 24.21
N GLU A 28 18.06 -15.99 23.14
CA GLU A 28 19.29 -15.36 22.64
C GLU A 28 19.04 -14.00 21.95
N LYS A 29 17.78 -13.70 21.56
CA LYS A 29 17.40 -12.43 20.91
C LYS A 29 17.00 -11.32 21.89
N ILE A 30 16.92 -11.61 23.20
CA ILE A 30 16.48 -10.66 24.23
C ILE A 30 17.72 -10.01 24.86
N GLN A 31 17.95 -8.72 24.57
CA GLN A 31 19.01 -7.93 25.22
C GLN A 31 18.50 -7.23 26.48
N GLU A 32 19.28 -7.24 27.56
CA GLU A 32 18.95 -6.49 28.78
C GLU A 32 19.26 -4.99 28.63
N PRO A 33 18.40 -4.11 29.18
CA PRO A 33 18.55 -2.66 29.01
C PRO A 33 19.80 -2.11 29.73
N PRO A 34 20.49 -1.10 29.16
CA PRO A 34 21.64 -0.48 29.81
C PRO A 34 21.19 0.24 31.09
N THR A 35 21.90 -0.02 32.20
CA THR A 35 21.63 0.61 33.49
C THR A 35 22.59 1.77 33.75
N GLY A 36 22.04 2.93 34.11
CA GLY A 36 22.78 4.13 34.51
C GLY A 36 23.07 5.15 33.41
N LEU A 37 23.11 6.43 33.80
CA LEU A 37 23.21 7.61 32.91
C LEU A 37 24.39 7.56 31.93
N LYS A 38 25.58 7.19 32.42
CA LYS A 38 26.82 7.16 31.62
C LYS A 38 26.81 6.04 30.56
N GLN A 39 26.09 4.95 30.84
CA GLN A 39 25.98 3.81 29.93
C GLN A 39 24.94 4.09 28.86
N SER A 40 23.81 4.72 29.20
CA SER A 40 22.81 5.20 28.25
C SER A 40 23.37 6.24 27.27
N LEU A 41 24.26 7.15 27.72
CA LEU A 41 24.86 8.19 26.88
C LEU A 41 25.74 7.66 25.74
N LYS A 42 26.35 6.48 25.88
CA LYS A 42 27.20 5.88 24.82
C LYS A 42 26.43 5.45 23.58
N PHE A 43 25.13 5.20 23.70
CA PHE A 43 24.30 4.73 22.60
C PHE A 43 23.56 5.86 21.85
N LEU A 44 23.68 7.10 22.32
CA LEU A 44 22.99 8.28 21.78
C LEU A 44 23.42 8.64 20.35
N GLY A 45 24.69 8.42 19.99
CA GLY A 45 25.26 8.85 18.70
C GLY A 45 24.86 7.95 17.52
N PRO A 46 25.33 6.69 17.47
CA PRO A 46 24.98 5.77 16.39
C PRO A 46 23.47 5.49 16.29
N GLY A 47 22.75 5.44 17.43
CA GLY A 47 21.30 5.21 17.48
C GLY A 47 20.45 6.36 16.93
N MET A 48 20.93 7.61 16.97
CA MET A 48 20.26 8.74 16.32
C MET A 48 20.31 8.63 14.79
N ILE A 49 21.45 8.19 14.24
CA ILE A 49 21.67 8.12 12.78
C ILE A 49 20.81 7.00 12.17
N THR A 50 20.77 5.81 12.79
CA THR A 50 19.93 4.70 12.31
C THR A 50 18.44 5.01 12.44
N SER A 51 18.04 5.75 13.48
CA SER A 51 16.64 6.12 13.68
C SER A 51 16.15 7.17 12.68
N ALA A 52 16.97 8.17 12.36
CA ALA A 52 16.64 9.18 11.35
C ALA A 52 16.49 8.58 9.95
N ALA A 53 17.28 7.56 9.62
CA ALA A 53 17.20 6.87 8.33
C ALA A 53 15.92 6.02 8.16
N VAL A 54 15.37 5.47 9.26
CA VAL A 54 14.26 4.50 9.24
C VAL A 54 12.90 5.13 9.54
N VAL A 55 12.83 6.06 10.48
CA VAL A 55 11.56 6.74 10.82
C VAL A 55 11.06 7.62 9.65
N GLY A 56 11.94 7.99 8.72
CA GLY A 56 11.60 8.71 7.49
C GLY A 56 11.25 7.82 6.28
N SER A 57 11.50 6.51 6.30
CA SER A 57 11.28 5.64 5.13
C SER A 57 9.85 5.12 5.00
N GLY A 58 9.07 5.11 6.09
CA GLY A 58 7.69 4.61 6.10
C GLY A 58 7.54 3.11 6.33
N GLU A 59 8.64 2.33 6.37
CA GLU A 59 8.61 0.88 6.57
C GLU A 59 8.27 0.49 8.03
N LEU A 60 7.05 -0.04 8.24
CA LEU A 60 6.54 -0.36 9.58
C LEU A 60 7.25 -1.58 10.18
N ILE A 61 7.60 -2.57 9.36
CA ILE A 61 8.29 -3.79 9.80
C ILE A 61 9.74 -3.48 10.17
N THR A 62 10.47 -2.67 9.40
CA THR A 62 11.85 -2.27 9.74
C THR A 62 11.85 -1.41 10.99
N ALA A 63 10.90 -0.48 11.15
CA ALA A 63 10.75 0.31 12.37
C ALA A 63 10.43 -0.55 13.61
N THR A 64 9.60 -1.58 13.47
CA THR A 64 9.21 -2.48 14.57
C THR A 64 10.29 -3.52 14.89
N THR A 65 10.96 -4.06 13.87
CA THR A 65 12.04 -5.05 14.00
C THR A 65 13.31 -4.40 14.52
N LEU A 66 13.60 -3.16 14.12
CA LEU A 66 14.67 -2.38 14.70
C LEU A 66 14.26 -1.85 16.08
N GLY A 67 12.99 -1.50 16.28
CA GLY A 67 12.40 -1.25 17.60
C GLY A 67 12.61 -2.40 18.58
N SER A 68 12.45 -3.65 18.13
CA SER A 68 12.67 -4.85 18.94
C SER A 68 14.16 -5.18 19.14
N ARG A 69 15.02 -4.89 18.16
CA ARG A 69 16.49 -5.09 18.26
C ARG A 69 17.23 -3.98 19.03
N VAL A 70 16.73 -2.75 18.98
CA VAL A 70 17.37 -1.54 19.55
C VAL A 70 16.65 -1.06 20.82
N GLY A 71 15.47 -1.63 21.10
CA GLY A 71 14.79 -1.59 22.40
C GLY A 71 14.37 -0.20 22.88
N MET A 72 14.39 -0.01 24.20
CA MET A 72 13.97 1.23 24.90
C MET A 72 14.73 2.51 24.50
N MET A 73 15.80 2.39 23.71
CA MET A 73 16.53 3.54 23.18
C MET A 73 15.71 4.33 22.15
N LEU A 74 14.89 3.65 21.34
CA LEU A 74 13.99 4.30 20.39
C LEU A 74 12.73 4.86 21.07
N LEU A 75 12.32 4.30 22.20
CA LEU A 75 11.12 4.72 22.92
C LEU A 75 11.20 6.19 23.36
N TRP A 76 12.33 6.62 23.91
CA TRP A 76 12.55 8.02 24.28
C TRP A 76 12.50 8.96 23.08
N LEU A 77 13.06 8.55 21.94
CA LEU A 77 13.02 9.35 20.72
C LEU A 77 11.62 9.38 20.11
N ILE A 78 10.88 8.27 20.14
CA ILE A 78 9.48 8.21 19.68
C ILE A 78 8.60 9.08 20.56
N PHE A 79 8.77 9.05 21.88
CA PHE A 79 8.05 9.93 22.80
C PHE A 79 8.38 11.39 22.56
N VAL A 80 9.67 11.74 22.48
CA VAL A 80 10.10 13.12 22.26
C VAL A 80 9.67 13.60 20.87
N SER A 81 9.88 12.82 19.80
CA SER A 81 9.49 13.18 18.44
C SER A 81 7.98 13.26 18.28
N THR A 82 7.20 12.33 18.85
CA THR A 82 5.73 12.36 18.77
C THR A 82 5.15 13.50 19.57
N PHE A 83 5.73 13.83 20.73
CA PHE A 83 5.33 14.98 21.52
C PHE A 83 5.71 16.28 20.79
N VAL A 84 6.98 16.47 20.45
CA VAL A 84 7.50 17.68 19.79
C VAL A 84 6.87 17.90 18.41
N LYS A 85 6.68 16.86 17.58
CA LYS A 85 6.06 17.01 16.25
C LYS A 85 4.64 17.56 16.35
N VAL A 86 3.87 17.15 17.37
CA VAL A 86 2.49 17.62 17.52
C VAL A 86 2.48 19.11 17.81
N PHE A 87 3.35 19.60 18.70
CA PHE A 87 3.47 21.04 18.95
C PHE A 87 3.96 21.81 17.72
N ILE A 88 4.96 21.28 17.00
CA ILE A 88 5.43 21.89 15.75
C ILE A 88 4.31 21.94 14.71
N GLN A 89 3.57 20.84 14.51
CA GLN A 89 2.45 20.78 13.57
C GLN A 89 1.32 21.73 13.96
N VAL A 90 1.01 21.84 15.25
CA VAL A 90 0.02 22.78 15.76
C VAL A 90 0.46 24.22 15.51
N GLU A 91 1.71 24.57 15.79
CA GLU A 91 2.21 25.94 15.55
C GLU A 91 2.31 26.27 14.06
N LEU A 92 2.72 25.32 13.21
CA LEU A 92 2.72 25.52 11.76
C LEU A 92 1.31 25.66 11.21
N ALA A 93 0.35 24.89 11.71
CA ALA A 93 -1.06 25.03 11.35
C ALA A 93 -1.60 26.40 11.79
N ARG A 94 -1.34 26.80 13.04
CA ARG A 94 -1.73 28.12 13.57
C ARG A 94 -1.13 29.26 12.75
N TRP A 95 0.15 29.16 12.41
CA TRP A 95 0.85 30.13 11.57
C TRP A 95 0.28 30.18 10.15
N SER A 96 0.00 29.02 9.56
CA SER A 96 -0.59 28.95 8.21
C SER A 96 -2.01 29.54 8.19
N ILE A 97 -2.80 29.30 9.23
CA ILE A 97 -4.16 29.85 9.39
C ILE A 97 -4.10 31.37 9.61
N SER A 98 -3.18 31.87 10.44
CA SER A 98 -3.10 33.30 10.77
C SER A 98 -2.49 34.15 9.65
N THR A 99 -1.60 33.58 8.84
CA THR A 99 -0.93 34.30 7.74
C THR A 99 -1.55 34.04 6.37
N GLY A 100 -2.35 32.98 6.22
CA GLY A 100 -2.91 32.53 4.94
C GLY A 100 -1.86 31.95 3.97
N LYS A 101 -0.64 31.70 4.44
CA LYS A 101 0.47 31.17 3.62
C LYS A 101 0.73 29.70 3.91
N PRO A 102 1.22 28.91 2.93
CA PRO A 102 1.66 27.54 3.18
C PRO A 102 2.80 27.48 4.21
N ALA A 103 2.79 26.47 5.08
CA ALA A 103 3.75 26.29 6.19
C ALA A 103 5.24 26.37 5.77
N ILE A 104 5.56 26.02 4.53
CA ILE A 104 6.94 26.06 4.02
C ILE A 104 7.54 27.47 3.96
N PHE A 105 6.70 28.50 3.79
CA PHE A 105 7.15 29.90 3.86
C PHE A 105 7.51 30.29 5.29
N GLY A 106 6.82 29.73 6.29
CA GLY A 106 7.12 29.97 7.70
C GLY A 106 8.47 29.41 8.11
N TYR A 107 8.93 28.33 7.48
CA TYR A 107 10.28 27.79 7.70
C TYR A 107 11.36 28.79 7.31
N ASP A 108 11.13 29.59 6.27
CA ASP A 108 12.10 30.55 5.77
C ASP A 108 12.31 31.75 6.70
N GLU A 109 11.30 32.03 7.53
CA GLU A 109 11.31 33.13 8.50
C GLU A 109 12.01 32.73 9.82
N VAL A 110 12.34 31.45 10.02
CA VAL A 110 12.99 30.94 11.24
C VAL A 110 14.49 31.24 11.24
N LYS A 111 14.93 32.07 12.20
CA LYS A 111 16.35 32.37 12.42
C LYS A 111 17.07 31.25 13.19
N PRO A 112 18.37 31.01 12.93
CA PRO A 112 19.23 31.72 11.99
C PRO A 112 18.96 31.36 10.53
N THR A 113 19.15 32.32 9.62
CA THR A 113 19.09 32.06 8.18
C THR A 113 20.47 31.63 7.68
N ILE A 114 20.48 30.65 6.78
CA ILE A 114 21.66 30.16 6.08
C ILE A 114 21.45 30.50 4.60
N ALA A 115 22.39 31.22 3.97
CA ALA A 115 22.32 31.59 2.55
C ALA A 115 20.97 32.20 2.09
N GLY A 116 20.36 33.03 2.93
CA GLY A 116 19.12 33.75 2.60
C GLY A 116 17.83 33.01 2.95
N HIS A 117 17.91 31.74 3.35
CA HIS A 117 16.77 30.92 3.71
C HIS A 117 16.83 30.46 5.17
N GLY A 118 15.68 30.21 5.78
CA GLY A 118 15.61 29.67 7.13
C GLY A 118 16.23 28.28 7.19
N TRP A 119 17.00 28.01 8.26
CA TRP A 119 17.63 26.69 8.44
C TRP A 119 16.66 25.48 8.33
N PRO A 120 15.37 25.56 8.71
CA PRO A 120 14.45 24.42 8.56
C PRO A 120 14.12 24.11 7.09
N SER A 121 14.17 25.09 6.19
CA SER A 121 13.97 24.90 4.75
C SER A 121 15.01 23.92 4.17
N TYR A 122 16.26 24.02 4.63
CA TYR A 122 17.33 23.10 4.23
C TYR A 122 17.13 21.69 4.79
N ILE A 123 16.61 21.56 6.02
CA ILE A 123 16.31 20.24 6.60
C ILE A 123 15.22 19.55 5.80
N VAL A 124 14.15 20.25 5.44
CA VAL A 124 13.09 19.70 4.60
C VAL A 124 13.65 19.27 3.24
N LEU A 125 14.53 20.07 2.63
CA LEU A 125 15.19 19.72 1.38
C LEU A 125 16.04 18.45 1.50
N ILE A 126 16.86 18.35 2.56
CA ILE A 126 17.69 17.16 2.83
C ILE A 126 16.83 15.92 3.08
N MET A 127 15.76 16.05 3.86
CA MET A 127 14.81 14.96 4.10
C MET A 127 14.13 14.50 2.81
N PHE A 128 13.79 15.43 1.92
CA PHE A 128 13.22 15.13 0.62
C PHE A 128 14.23 14.34 -0.25
N PHE A 129 15.49 14.76 -0.28
CA PHE A 129 16.55 14.01 -0.98
C PHE A 129 16.75 12.61 -0.39
N GLN A 130 16.80 12.47 0.93
CA GLN A 130 16.90 11.17 1.59
C GLN A 130 15.75 10.25 1.18
N PHE A 131 14.51 10.73 1.27
CA PHE A 131 13.31 9.97 0.89
C PHE A 131 13.37 9.49 -0.56
N VAL A 132 13.74 10.38 -1.49
CA VAL A 132 13.88 10.05 -2.91
C VAL A 132 14.97 9.00 -3.15
N THR A 133 16.13 9.12 -2.49
CA THR A 133 17.22 8.14 -2.63
C THR A 133 16.86 6.76 -2.07
N GLY A 134 16.08 6.71 -0.98
CA GLY A 134 15.59 5.45 -0.42
C GLY A 134 14.68 4.71 -1.40
N GLN A 135 13.78 5.43 -2.06
CA GLN A 135 12.87 4.87 -3.07
C GLN A 135 13.60 4.48 -4.38
N ALA A 136 14.58 5.29 -4.81
CA ALA A 136 15.35 5.02 -6.03
C ALA A 136 16.17 3.72 -5.96
N GLY A 137 16.68 3.36 -4.78
CA GLY A 137 17.40 2.09 -4.57
C GLY A 137 16.50 0.86 -4.78
N VAL A 138 15.26 0.92 -4.32
CA VAL A 138 14.27 -0.17 -4.49
C VAL A 138 13.86 -0.31 -5.96
N ILE A 139 13.60 0.81 -6.63
CA ILE A 139 13.25 0.83 -8.07
C ILE A 139 14.39 0.26 -8.93
N GLY A 140 15.64 0.68 -8.66
CA GLY A 140 16.81 0.19 -9.39
C GLY A 140 17.10 -1.29 -9.16
N ALA A 141 16.85 -1.81 -7.95
CA ALA A 141 17.05 -3.21 -7.61
C ALA A 141 16.01 -4.14 -8.26
N ALA A 142 14.78 -3.66 -8.45
CA ALA A 142 13.70 -4.43 -9.08
C ALA A 142 13.83 -4.56 -10.61
N GLY A 143 14.78 -3.86 -11.26
CA GLY A 143 15.00 -3.97 -12.70
C GLY A 143 13.86 -3.42 -13.56
N VAL A 144 12.98 -2.59 -12.98
CA VAL A 144 11.84 -1.98 -13.66
C VAL A 144 12.20 -0.60 -14.21
N THR A 145 11.56 -0.20 -15.31
CA THR A 145 11.76 1.15 -15.87
C THR A 145 11.16 2.22 -14.95
N THR A 146 11.66 3.45 -15.00
CA THR A 146 11.08 4.58 -14.23
C THR A 146 9.62 4.86 -14.61
N ARG A 147 9.25 4.59 -15.87
CA ARG A 147 7.89 4.73 -16.38
C ARG A 147 6.93 3.77 -15.69
N THR A 148 7.26 2.47 -15.68
CA THR A 148 6.44 1.44 -15.03
C THR A 148 6.49 1.57 -13.50
N ALA A 149 7.63 1.93 -12.93
CA ALA A 149 7.78 2.19 -11.50
C ALA A 149 6.87 3.33 -10.99
N ALA A 150 6.47 4.28 -11.85
CA ALA A 150 5.50 5.30 -11.48
C ALA A 150 4.10 4.73 -11.14
N ALA A 151 3.82 3.48 -11.54
CA ALA A 151 2.62 2.74 -11.16
C ALA A 151 2.74 1.98 -9.84
N ALA A 152 3.92 1.94 -9.20
CA ALA A 152 4.12 1.15 -7.99
C ALA A 152 3.21 1.59 -6.83
N GLU A 153 2.98 2.91 -6.68
CA GLU A 153 2.09 3.44 -5.64
C GLU A 153 0.62 3.02 -5.84
N PRO A 154 -0.03 3.25 -7.00
CA PRO A 154 -1.42 2.83 -7.18
C PRO A 154 -1.57 1.30 -7.25
N LEU A 155 -0.56 0.57 -7.75
CA LEU A 155 -0.54 -0.89 -7.69
C LEU A 155 -0.42 -1.38 -6.23
N GLY A 156 0.37 -0.70 -5.39
CA GLY A 156 0.46 -0.98 -3.96
C GLY A 156 -0.88 -0.84 -3.24
N VAL A 157 -1.70 0.17 -3.61
CA VAL A 157 -3.09 0.29 -3.09
C VAL A 157 -3.94 -0.92 -3.46
N ALA A 158 -3.82 -1.38 -4.71
CA ALA A 158 -4.56 -2.54 -5.20
C ALA A 158 -4.12 -3.85 -4.50
N ILE A 159 -2.81 -4.06 -4.36
CA ILE A 159 -2.22 -5.20 -3.62
C ILE A 159 -2.66 -5.15 -2.15
N HIS A 160 -2.67 -3.97 -1.52
CA HIS A 160 -3.15 -3.84 -0.16
C HIS A 160 -4.62 -4.27 -0.04
N GLY A 161 -5.49 -3.88 -0.99
CA GLY A 161 -6.85 -4.39 -1.08
C GLY A 161 -6.91 -5.92 -1.06
N ILE A 162 -6.07 -6.57 -1.88
CA ILE A 162 -5.94 -8.03 -1.91
C ILE A 162 -5.47 -8.58 -0.55
N ARG A 163 -4.43 -8.00 0.07
CA ARG A 163 -3.95 -8.44 1.40
C ARG A 163 -5.01 -8.29 2.49
N ARG A 164 -5.84 -7.24 2.42
CA ARG A 164 -7.01 -7.08 3.30
C ARG A 164 -7.99 -8.22 3.11
N ALA A 165 -8.29 -8.63 1.87
CA ALA A 165 -9.11 -9.82 1.62
C ALA A 165 -8.47 -11.08 2.20
N GLU A 166 -7.18 -11.31 1.94
CA GLU A 166 -6.45 -12.51 2.36
C GLU A 166 -6.38 -12.66 3.88
N SER A 167 -6.36 -11.55 4.62
CA SER A 167 -6.43 -11.56 6.09
C SER A 167 -7.71 -12.19 6.64
N VAL A 168 -8.77 -12.28 5.83
CA VAL A 168 -10.06 -12.90 6.17
C VAL A 168 -10.26 -14.23 5.46
N THR A 169 -9.95 -14.30 4.16
CA THR A 169 -10.28 -15.46 3.31
C THR A 169 -9.15 -16.47 3.15
N GLY A 170 -7.94 -16.13 3.58
CA GLY A 170 -6.72 -16.80 3.10
C GLY A 170 -6.39 -16.41 1.65
N PRO A 171 -5.37 -17.04 1.03
CA PRO A 171 -4.84 -16.66 -0.28
C PRO A 171 -5.91 -16.53 -1.36
N ILE A 172 -5.79 -15.52 -2.23
CA ILE A 172 -6.73 -15.36 -3.36
C ILE A 172 -6.47 -16.33 -4.52
N ALA A 173 -5.34 -17.04 -4.50
CA ALA A 173 -4.99 -18.03 -5.51
C ALA A 173 -6.10 -19.09 -5.64
N GLY A 174 -6.57 -19.32 -6.88
CA GLY A 174 -7.66 -20.24 -7.18
C GLY A 174 -9.07 -19.71 -6.90
N GLN A 175 -9.23 -18.49 -6.36
CA GLN A 175 -10.55 -17.92 -6.08
C GLN A 175 -11.15 -17.22 -7.30
N THR A 176 -12.48 -17.19 -7.35
CA THR A 176 -13.26 -16.33 -8.25
C THR A 176 -13.48 -14.97 -7.60
N ILE A 177 -13.20 -13.89 -8.34
CA ILE A 177 -13.22 -12.52 -7.81
C ILE A 177 -14.12 -11.65 -8.69
N LEU A 178 -14.90 -10.77 -8.07
CA LEU A 178 -15.59 -9.67 -8.77
C LEU A 178 -14.95 -8.34 -8.38
N VAL A 179 -14.55 -7.55 -9.37
CA VAL A 179 -14.03 -6.19 -9.20
C VAL A 179 -15.03 -5.21 -9.81
N ASN A 180 -15.70 -4.44 -8.96
CA ASN A 180 -16.63 -3.39 -9.37
C ASN A 180 -15.94 -2.02 -9.39
N GLY A 181 -16.02 -1.33 -10.52
CA GLY A 181 -15.28 -0.12 -10.84
C GLY A 181 -13.90 -0.45 -11.41
N CYS A 182 -13.76 -0.35 -12.73
CA CYS A 182 -12.56 -0.61 -13.50
C CYS A 182 -11.82 0.68 -13.88
N GLY A 183 -11.94 1.73 -13.07
CA GLY A 183 -11.00 2.85 -13.10
C GLY A 183 -9.58 2.39 -12.73
N PRO A 184 -8.59 3.31 -12.64
CA PRO A 184 -7.18 2.93 -12.50
C PRO A 184 -6.91 1.93 -11.37
N ILE A 185 -7.46 2.17 -10.18
CA ILE A 185 -7.27 1.27 -9.02
C ILE A 185 -7.89 -0.11 -9.26
N GLY A 186 -9.10 -0.17 -9.80
CA GLY A 186 -9.75 -1.46 -10.09
C GLY A 186 -9.03 -2.25 -11.17
N ALA A 187 -8.53 -1.56 -12.20
CA ALA A 187 -7.74 -2.21 -13.24
C ALA A 187 -6.39 -2.72 -12.72
N PHE A 188 -5.69 -1.97 -11.86
CA PHE A 188 -4.51 -2.47 -11.14
C PHE A 188 -4.84 -3.67 -10.26
N LEU A 189 -6.00 -3.67 -9.59
CA LEU A 189 -6.46 -4.79 -8.75
C LEU A 189 -6.74 -6.04 -9.57
N ILE A 190 -7.33 -5.90 -10.75
CA ILE A 190 -7.51 -7.02 -11.69
C ILE A 190 -6.15 -7.60 -12.07
N GLY A 191 -5.20 -6.76 -12.51
CA GLY A 191 -3.85 -7.22 -12.86
C GLY A 191 -3.14 -7.92 -11.71
N ALA A 192 -3.19 -7.34 -10.51
CA ALA A 192 -2.62 -7.93 -9.30
C ALA A 192 -3.30 -9.26 -8.92
N ALA A 193 -4.63 -9.33 -9.02
CA ALA A 193 -5.39 -10.54 -8.74
C ALA A 193 -5.01 -11.69 -9.69
N LYS A 194 -4.88 -11.41 -11.00
CA LYS A 194 -4.42 -12.39 -11.98
C LYS A 194 -2.98 -12.81 -11.72
N HIS A 195 -2.09 -11.87 -11.41
CA HIS A 195 -0.70 -12.16 -11.09
C HIS A 195 -0.55 -13.05 -9.85
N PHE A 196 -1.38 -12.83 -8.82
CA PHE A 196 -1.41 -13.68 -7.62
C PHE A 196 -2.27 -14.95 -7.76
N GLY A 197 -2.69 -15.29 -8.98
CA GLY A 197 -3.27 -16.59 -9.31
C GLY A 197 -4.77 -16.73 -9.04
N ALA A 198 -5.53 -15.63 -9.00
CA ALA A 198 -7.00 -15.73 -9.03
C ALA A 198 -7.45 -16.55 -10.25
N ALA A 199 -8.36 -17.50 -10.02
CA ALA A 199 -8.81 -18.42 -11.06
C ALA A 199 -9.64 -17.70 -12.13
N GLU A 200 -10.61 -16.90 -11.66
CA GLU A 200 -11.51 -16.12 -12.52
C GLU A 200 -11.69 -14.72 -11.94
N VAL A 201 -11.63 -13.71 -12.80
CA VAL A 201 -11.84 -12.31 -12.45
C VAL A 201 -12.94 -11.71 -13.32
N TYR A 202 -14.05 -11.38 -12.69
CA TYR A 202 -15.15 -10.61 -13.25
C TYR A 202 -14.86 -9.13 -13.05
N ALA A 203 -14.86 -8.36 -14.14
CA ALA A 203 -14.69 -6.91 -14.14
C ALA A 203 -16.03 -6.24 -14.46
N CYS A 204 -16.47 -5.33 -13.59
CA CYS A 204 -17.74 -4.62 -13.74
C CYS A 204 -17.52 -3.10 -13.77
N ASP A 205 -17.96 -2.43 -14.83
CA ASP A 205 -17.96 -0.97 -14.94
C ASP A 205 -19.07 -0.49 -15.90
N LEU A 206 -19.52 0.76 -15.71
CA LEU A 206 -20.48 1.40 -16.60
C LEU A 206 -19.84 1.83 -17.94
N ALA A 207 -18.54 2.10 -17.93
CA ALA A 207 -17.80 2.58 -19.10
C ALA A 207 -17.09 1.43 -19.82
N ASP A 208 -17.45 1.21 -21.08
CA ASP A 208 -16.85 0.16 -21.92
C ASP A 208 -15.35 0.38 -22.17
N LEU A 209 -14.91 1.63 -22.11
CA LEU A 209 -13.49 1.98 -22.13
C LEU A 209 -12.75 1.41 -20.91
N SER A 210 -13.30 1.56 -19.70
CA SER A 210 -12.74 1.00 -18.47
C SER A 210 -12.73 -0.53 -18.52
N LEU A 211 -13.77 -1.14 -19.10
CA LEU A 211 -13.80 -2.59 -19.35
C LEU A 211 -12.75 -3.04 -20.36
N GLY A 212 -12.39 -2.17 -21.33
CA GLY A 212 -11.26 -2.38 -22.23
C GLY A 212 -9.94 -2.51 -21.45
N HIS A 213 -9.65 -1.54 -20.58
CA HIS A 213 -8.48 -1.57 -19.70
C HIS A 213 -8.49 -2.79 -18.77
N ALA A 214 -9.65 -3.15 -18.21
CA ALA A 214 -9.80 -4.34 -17.38
C ALA A 214 -9.44 -5.64 -18.12
N ARG A 215 -9.87 -5.78 -19.37
CA ARG A 215 -9.50 -6.91 -20.24
C ARG A 215 -8.00 -6.95 -20.51
N ASP A 216 -7.40 -5.79 -20.82
CA ASP A 216 -5.97 -5.71 -21.10
C ASP A 216 -5.13 -6.04 -19.86
N MET A 217 -5.67 -5.80 -18.66
CA MET A 217 -5.11 -6.24 -17.38
C MET A 217 -5.43 -7.71 -17.00
N GLY A 218 -6.15 -8.44 -17.85
CA GLY A 218 -6.37 -9.89 -17.70
C GLY A 218 -7.71 -10.30 -17.08
N ALA A 219 -8.72 -9.43 -17.02
CA ALA A 219 -10.08 -9.84 -16.63
C ALA A 219 -10.63 -10.92 -17.57
N ASP A 220 -11.25 -11.96 -17.01
CA ASP A 220 -11.81 -13.09 -17.75
C ASP A 220 -13.23 -12.77 -18.27
N HIS A 221 -13.99 -12.00 -17.50
CA HIS A 221 -15.35 -11.60 -17.82
C HIS A 221 -15.53 -10.10 -17.68
N LEU A 222 -16.22 -9.48 -18.64
CA LEU A 222 -16.52 -8.05 -18.66
C LEU A 222 -18.03 -7.85 -18.53
N ILE A 223 -18.43 -7.00 -17.60
CA ILE A 223 -19.84 -6.77 -17.25
C ILE A 223 -20.12 -5.28 -17.28
N ASN A 224 -21.09 -4.87 -18.08
CA ASN A 224 -21.67 -3.55 -17.96
C ASN A 224 -23.07 -3.67 -17.34
N PRO A 225 -23.29 -3.21 -16.10
CA PRO A 225 -24.53 -3.46 -15.36
C PRO A 225 -25.75 -2.75 -15.94
N THR A 226 -25.59 -1.94 -17.00
CA THR A 226 -26.71 -1.36 -17.76
C THR A 226 -27.34 -2.34 -18.75
N ARG A 227 -26.63 -3.40 -19.12
CA ARG A 227 -27.02 -4.38 -20.14
C ARG A 227 -26.79 -5.83 -19.73
N ASP A 228 -25.90 -6.07 -18.78
CA ASP A 228 -25.48 -7.38 -18.30
C ASP A 228 -25.86 -7.55 -16.82
N GLU A 229 -26.09 -8.79 -16.39
CA GLU A 229 -26.32 -9.10 -14.97
C GLU A 229 -24.99 -9.33 -14.23
N LEU A 230 -24.93 -8.90 -12.96
CA LEU A 230 -23.80 -9.22 -12.08
C LEU A 230 -23.76 -10.74 -11.80
N PRO A 231 -22.56 -11.32 -11.61
CA PRO A 231 -22.45 -12.73 -11.26
C PRO A 231 -23.07 -13.00 -9.90
N HIS A 232 -23.52 -14.23 -9.70
CA HIS A 232 -24.09 -14.68 -8.43
C HIS A 232 -23.09 -15.51 -7.63
N ASP A 233 -23.21 -15.43 -6.30
CA ASP A 233 -22.46 -16.23 -5.35
C ASP A 233 -20.93 -16.19 -5.53
N VAL A 234 -20.38 -15.00 -5.79
CA VAL A 234 -18.94 -14.77 -5.87
C VAL A 234 -18.32 -14.80 -4.46
N PRO A 235 -17.24 -15.55 -4.21
CA PRO A 235 -16.64 -15.66 -2.88
C PRO A 235 -15.99 -14.37 -2.38
N LEU A 236 -15.39 -13.60 -3.28
CA LEU A 236 -14.67 -12.37 -2.96
C LEU A 236 -15.03 -11.25 -3.93
N VAL A 237 -15.49 -10.12 -3.38
CA VAL A 237 -15.91 -8.95 -4.15
C VAL A 237 -15.11 -7.72 -3.70
N PHE A 238 -14.62 -6.93 -4.65
CA PHE A 238 -13.98 -5.64 -4.41
C PHE A 238 -14.85 -4.52 -4.99
N ASP A 239 -15.16 -3.51 -4.17
CA ASP A 239 -15.72 -2.25 -4.67
C ASP A 239 -14.63 -1.19 -4.78
N CYS A 240 -14.22 -0.89 -6.00
CA CYS A 240 -13.29 0.18 -6.35
C CYS A 240 -14.00 1.43 -6.88
N SER A 241 -15.33 1.41 -7.03
CA SER A 241 -16.11 2.53 -7.58
C SER A 241 -16.34 3.66 -6.58
N GLY A 242 -16.48 3.32 -5.29
CA GLY A 242 -16.88 4.28 -4.25
C GLY A 242 -18.31 4.80 -4.42
N ALA A 243 -19.15 4.09 -5.20
CA ALA A 243 -20.53 4.48 -5.48
C ALA A 243 -21.50 3.80 -4.51
N PRO A 244 -22.21 4.55 -3.63
CA PRO A 244 -23.17 3.95 -2.69
C PRO A 244 -24.24 3.07 -3.34
N ALA A 245 -24.67 3.45 -4.55
CA ALA A 245 -25.70 2.75 -5.32
C ALA A 245 -25.27 1.33 -5.76
N ALA A 246 -23.96 1.04 -5.86
CA ALA A 246 -23.46 -0.27 -6.25
C ALA A 246 -23.57 -1.30 -5.11
N ILE A 247 -23.50 -0.85 -3.85
CA ILE A 247 -23.27 -1.74 -2.70
C ILE A 247 -24.37 -2.80 -2.53
N ASP A 248 -25.66 -2.46 -2.67
CA ASP A 248 -26.74 -3.46 -2.52
C ASP A 248 -26.63 -4.58 -3.56
N GLY A 249 -26.31 -4.23 -4.82
CA GLY A 249 -26.09 -5.20 -5.88
C GLY A 249 -24.86 -6.08 -5.61
N LEU A 250 -23.77 -5.49 -5.13
CA LEU A 250 -22.55 -6.22 -4.77
C LEU A 250 -22.77 -7.17 -3.60
N LEU A 251 -23.50 -6.76 -2.56
CA LEU A 251 -23.87 -7.64 -1.45
C LEU A 251 -24.74 -8.83 -1.89
N ARG A 252 -25.55 -8.67 -2.94
CA ARG A 252 -26.34 -9.78 -3.52
C ARG A 252 -25.48 -10.70 -4.39
N ALA A 253 -24.49 -10.14 -5.09
CA ALA A 253 -23.53 -10.88 -5.89
C ALA A 253 -22.57 -11.70 -5.01
N THR A 254 -22.20 -11.20 -3.83
CA THR A 254 -21.36 -11.92 -2.86
C THR A 254 -22.07 -13.17 -2.34
N ARG A 255 -21.42 -14.33 -2.36
CA ARG A 255 -21.96 -15.57 -1.77
C ARG A 255 -22.28 -15.39 -0.29
N ARG A 256 -23.12 -16.28 0.24
CA ARG A 256 -23.32 -16.39 1.70
C ARG A 256 -21.99 -16.72 2.40
N GLY A 257 -21.67 -15.99 3.47
CA GLY A 257 -20.37 -16.09 4.15
C GLY A 257 -19.18 -15.58 3.33
N GLY A 258 -19.43 -14.90 2.19
CA GLY A 258 -18.39 -14.31 1.36
C GLY A 258 -17.86 -12.98 1.92
N THR A 259 -16.88 -12.42 1.22
CA THR A 259 -16.21 -11.18 1.64
C THR A 259 -16.43 -10.09 0.59
N LEU A 260 -16.75 -8.89 1.05
CA LEU A 260 -16.75 -7.66 0.27
C LEU A 260 -15.69 -6.71 0.82
N VAL A 261 -14.81 -6.20 -0.03
CA VAL A 261 -13.75 -5.25 0.31
C VAL A 261 -14.05 -3.89 -0.32
N GLN A 262 -14.31 -2.88 0.52
CA GLN A 262 -14.42 -1.48 0.09
C GLN A 262 -13.03 -0.91 -0.14
N VAL A 263 -12.68 -0.63 -1.38
CA VAL A 263 -11.42 0.04 -1.77
C VAL A 263 -11.68 1.47 -2.23
N GLY A 264 -12.75 1.69 -2.99
CA GLY A 264 -13.18 3.00 -3.43
C GLY A 264 -13.73 3.83 -2.27
N ASN A 265 -13.39 5.11 -2.21
CA ASN A 265 -13.90 5.98 -1.16
C ASN A 265 -15.38 6.32 -1.40
N LEU A 266 -16.22 5.97 -0.41
CA LEU A 266 -17.59 6.46 -0.35
C LEU A 266 -17.62 7.96 -0.03
N PRO A 267 -18.69 8.68 -0.44
CA PRO A 267 -18.84 10.09 -0.10
C PRO A 267 -18.80 10.31 1.41
N GLY A 268 -18.19 11.42 1.85
CA GLY A 268 -18.16 11.80 3.27
C GLY A 268 -19.52 12.26 3.83
N GLN A 269 -20.53 12.40 2.97
CA GLN A 269 -21.90 12.72 3.36
C GLN A 269 -22.74 11.44 3.49
N PRO A 270 -23.77 11.42 4.36
CA PRO A 270 -24.66 10.28 4.46
C PRO A 270 -25.28 9.89 3.11
N ALA A 271 -25.19 8.62 2.76
CA ALA A 271 -25.81 8.05 1.56
C ALA A 271 -26.67 6.83 1.97
N PRO A 272 -27.87 6.66 1.40
CA PRO A 272 -28.71 5.50 1.68
C PRO A 272 -28.07 4.24 1.07
N ILE A 273 -27.81 3.24 1.91
CA ILE A 273 -27.22 1.95 1.50
C ILE A 273 -28.06 0.81 2.10
N GLY A 274 -28.48 -0.13 1.26
CA GLY A 274 -29.20 -1.34 1.67
C GLY A 274 -28.28 -2.39 2.27
N LEU A 275 -28.12 -2.39 3.59
CA LEU A 275 -27.26 -3.36 4.29
C LEU A 275 -27.99 -4.63 4.76
N GLY A 276 -29.25 -4.84 4.39
CA GLY A 276 -30.01 -6.03 4.83
C GLY A 276 -29.33 -7.35 4.43
N GLN A 277 -28.74 -7.38 3.24
CA GLN A 277 -28.02 -8.57 2.73
C GLN A 277 -26.75 -8.87 3.53
N LEU A 278 -26.10 -7.86 4.10
CA LEU A 278 -24.92 -8.04 4.96
C LEU A 278 -25.24 -9.01 6.11
N VAL A 279 -26.39 -8.80 6.76
CA VAL A 279 -26.85 -9.63 7.87
C VAL A 279 -27.40 -10.97 7.38
N THR A 280 -28.33 -10.95 6.42
CA THR A 280 -29.02 -12.19 5.98
C THR A 280 -28.09 -13.19 5.30
N ARG A 281 -27.01 -12.73 4.66
CA ARG A 281 -26.03 -13.57 3.98
C ARG A 281 -24.73 -13.74 4.78
N GLU A 282 -24.64 -13.19 5.98
CA GLU A 282 -23.45 -13.25 6.84
C GLU A 282 -22.17 -12.80 6.11
N ILE A 283 -22.25 -11.72 5.35
CA ILE A 283 -21.13 -11.22 4.55
C ILE A 283 -20.12 -10.50 5.45
N THR A 284 -18.85 -10.80 5.26
CA THR A 284 -17.77 -10.02 5.87
C THR A 284 -17.50 -8.78 5.02
N TYR A 285 -17.74 -7.59 5.58
CA TYR A 285 -17.53 -6.32 4.89
C TYR A 285 -16.40 -5.53 5.54
N ILE A 286 -15.30 -5.33 4.80
CA ILE A 286 -14.08 -4.70 5.30
C ILE A 286 -13.62 -3.55 4.41
N GLY A 287 -12.98 -2.54 5.00
CA GLY A 287 -12.31 -1.48 4.26
C GLY A 287 -10.85 -1.81 3.94
N SER A 288 -10.36 -1.18 2.88
CA SER A 288 -8.95 -1.05 2.52
C SER A 288 -8.61 0.43 2.37
N TYR A 289 -7.48 0.87 2.92
CA TYR A 289 -7.07 2.27 2.84
C TYR A 289 -5.57 2.40 2.60
N ARG A 290 -5.21 2.99 1.46
CA ARG A 290 -3.82 3.14 1.00
C ARG A 290 -3.10 1.79 0.97
N PHE A 291 -1.94 1.71 1.62
CA PHE A 291 -1.04 0.57 1.76
C PHE A 291 -0.16 0.81 2.99
N ILE A 292 0.55 -0.22 3.42
CA ILE A 292 1.56 -0.17 4.47
C ILE A 292 2.94 -0.31 3.81
N ASP A 293 3.23 -1.46 3.19
CA ASP A 293 4.53 -1.80 2.61
C ASP A 293 4.41 -2.31 1.14
N GLU A 294 3.19 -2.38 0.60
CA GLU A 294 2.88 -3.03 -0.68
C GLU A 294 3.41 -2.31 -1.93
N VAL A 295 4.06 -1.15 -1.79
CA VAL A 295 4.78 -0.51 -2.90
C VAL A 295 6.00 -1.34 -3.32
N THR A 296 6.66 -1.98 -2.35
CA THR A 296 7.75 -2.92 -2.65
C THR A 296 7.21 -4.18 -3.33
N ASP A 297 6.11 -4.74 -2.80
CA ASP A 297 5.40 -5.87 -3.44
C ASP A 297 4.99 -5.54 -4.88
N ALA A 298 4.56 -4.31 -5.15
CA ALA A 298 4.21 -3.85 -6.50
C ALA A 298 5.42 -3.85 -7.44
N LEU A 299 6.58 -3.39 -6.97
CA LEU A 299 7.82 -3.42 -7.75
C LEU A 299 8.27 -4.86 -8.03
N GLU A 300 8.18 -5.75 -7.04
CA GLU A 300 8.50 -7.17 -7.19
C GLU A 300 7.52 -7.89 -8.14
N ALA A 301 6.22 -7.57 -8.06
CA ALA A 301 5.21 -8.09 -8.98
C ALA A 301 5.49 -7.67 -10.43
N MET A 302 5.84 -6.39 -10.65
CA MET A 302 6.24 -5.90 -11.98
C MET A 302 7.53 -6.57 -12.47
N ALA A 303 8.52 -6.72 -11.60
CA ALA A 303 9.77 -7.41 -11.92
C ALA A 303 9.56 -8.90 -12.28
N SER A 304 8.56 -9.53 -11.68
CA SER A 304 8.20 -10.93 -11.93
C SER A 304 7.17 -11.12 -13.06
N GLY A 305 6.79 -10.05 -13.77
CA GLY A 305 6.04 -10.12 -15.02
C GLY A 305 4.61 -9.57 -14.98
N LEU A 306 4.19 -8.88 -13.91
CA LEU A 306 2.95 -8.10 -13.93
C LEU A 306 3.13 -6.89 -14.84
N ASP A 307 2.46 -6.91 -16.00
CA ASP A 307 2.48 -5.78 -16.94
C ASP A 307 1.45 -4.71 -16.54
N VAL A 308 1.94 -3.50 -16.29
CA VAL A 308 1.13 -2.31 -15.96
C VAL A 308 0.99 -1.35 -17.13
N GLU A 309 1.69 -1.58 -18.23
CA GLU A 309 1.75 -0.68 -19.38
C GLU A 309 0.36 -0.36 -19.97
N PRO A 310 -0.62 -1.29 -20.02
CA PRO A 310 -1.96 -0.97 -20.52
C PRO A 310 -2.64 0.21 -19.80
N LEU A 311 -2.28 0.47 -18.53
CA LEU A 311 -2.88 1.55 -17.75
C LEU A 311 -2.15 2.88 -17.91
N LEU A 312 -0.91 2.88 -18.42
CA LEU A 312 -0.08 4.07 -18.62
C LEU A 312 -0.41 4.79 -19.92
N THR A 313 -1.68 5.15 -20.07
CA THR A 313 -2.31 5.61 -21.33
C THR A 313 -1.72 6.88 -21.92
N HIS A 314 -1.28 7.83 -21.10
CA HIS A 314 -0.77 9.12 -21.56
C HIS A 314 0.49 9.51 -20.79
N GLU A 315 1.39 10.20 -21.47
CA GLU A 315 2.59 10.78 -20.87
C GLU A 315 2.79 12.17 -21.45
N PHE A 316 2.98 13.15 -20.57
CA PHE A 316 3.23 14.54 -20.93
C PHE A 316 4.57 15.01 -20.34
N PRO A 317 5.32 15.90 -21.01
CA PRO A 317 6.45 16.57 -20.38
C PRO A 317 5.96 17.42 -19.20
N ILE A 318 6.79 17.62 -18.18
CA ILE A 318 6.44 18.41 -16.99
C ILE A 318 5.97 19.84 -17.31
N GLY A 319 6.46 20.43 -18.40
CA GLY A 319 6.01 21.75 -18.88
C GLY A 319 4.55 21.81 -19.32
N GLU A 320 3.93 20.67 -19.59
CA GLU A 320 2.53 20.53 -20.03
C GLU A 320 1.62 19.99 -18.91
N ALA A 321 2.04 20.08 -17.65
CA ALA A 321 1.26 19.59 -16.51
C ALA A 321 -0.21 20.03 -16.51
N PRO A 322 -0.58 21.29 -16.84
CA PRO A 322 -2.00 21.67 -16.93
C PRO A 322 -2.81 20.84 -17.93
N ALA A 323 -2.24 20.53 -19.10
CA ALA A 323 -2.90 19.70 -20.11
C ALA A 323 -2.99 18.23 -19.66
N ALA A 324 -1.97 17.73 -18.95
CA ALA A 324 -2.00 16.40 -18.36
C ALA A 324 -3.12 16.25 -17.32
N PHE A 325 -3.29 17.24 -16.43
CA PHE A 325 -4.37 17.24 -15.44
C PHE A 325 -5.75 17.37 -16.11
N ALA A 326 -5.88 18.20 -17.16
CA ALA A 326 -7.14 18.30 -17.92
C ALA A 326 -7.49 16.95 -18.58
N THR A 327 -6.51 16.27 -19.17
CA THR A 327 -6.68 14.94 -19.78
C THR A 327 -7.10 13.90 -18.74
N ALA A 328 -6.44 13.87 -17.58
CA ALA A 328 -6.76 12.95 -16.49
C ALA A 328 -8.16 13.20 -15.88
N ALA A 329 -8.64 14.45 -15.91
CA ALA A 329 -9.96 14.80 -15.40
C ALA A 329 -11.09 14.47 -16.38
N ASP A 330 -10.81 14.46 -17.69
CA ASP A 330 -11.77 14.17 -18.74
C ASP A 330 -11.82 12.68 -19.07
N ARG A 331 -12.90 12.01 -18.64
CA ARG A 331 -13.13 10.58 -18.87
C ARG A 331 -13.32 10.22 -20.35
N SER A 332 -13.63 11.19 -21.22
CA SER A 332 -13.81 10.92 -22.66
C SER A 332 -12.50 10.71 -23.41
N THR A 333 -11.37 11.09 -22.80
CA THR A 333 -10.03 11.04 -23.41
C THR A 333 -9.47 9.63 -23.58
N GLY A 334 -10.11 8.61 -23.03
CA GLY A 334 -9.49 7.28 -22.98
C GLY A 334 -8.57 7.07 -21.77
N SER A 335 -8.30 8.11 -20.99
CA SER A 335 -7.25 8.07 -19.97
C SER A 335 -7.57 7.14 -18.79
N SER A 336 -6.54 6.40 -18.37
CA SER A 336 -6.54 5.63 -17.12
C SER A 336 -5.53 6.26 -16.16
N LYS A 337 -4.23 6.02 -16.38
CA LYS A 337 -3.14 6.75 -15.72
C LYS A 337 -2.47 7.69 -16.71
N VAL A 338 -2.28 8.94 -16.28
CA VAL A 338 -1.52 9.98 -17.01
C VAL A 338 -0.23 10.24 -16.26
N LEU A 339 0.90 10.18 -16.97
CA LEU A 339 2.25 10.37 -16.43
C LEU A 339 2.81 11.75 -16.78
N LEU A 340 3.68 12.26 -15.88
CA LEU A 340 4.49 13.45 -16.12
C LEU A 340 5.96 13.04 -16.21
N LYS A 341 6.58 13.35 -17.35
CA LYS A 341 8.01 13.11 -17.61
C LYS A 341 8.83 14.32 -17.17
N LEU A 342 9.79 14.09 -16.27
CA LEU A 342 10.59 15.15 -15.65
C LEU A 342 11.81 15.60 -16.48
N SER A 343 12.21 14.83 -17.50
CA SER A 343 13.26 15.14 -18.49
C SER A 343 13.18 14.21 -19.69
#